data_AF-A0A354IGC0-F1
#
_entry.id   AF-A0A354IGC0-F1
#
_cell.length_a   1.000
_cell.length_b   1.000
_cell.length_c   1.000
_cell.angle_alpha   90.00
_cell.angle_beta   90.00
_cell.angle_gamma   90.00
#
_symmetry.space_group_name_H-M   'P 1'
#
loop_
_entity.id
_entity.type
_entity.pdbx_description
1 polymer ?
#
loop_
_entity_poly.entity_id
_entity_poly.type
_entity_poly.pdbx_seq_one_letter_code
_entity_poly.pdbx_strand_id
1 'polypeptide(L)' 'MKKTYKIEVDCANCANKMELATKNTAGVKDAVVNFMTLKMKVEFEEG' A
#
# COMPACT_ATOMS: atom_id res chain seq x y z
N MET A 1 4.37 11.84 5.74
CA MET A 1 4.57 10.84 6.85
C MET A 1 4.57 9.41 6.32
N LYS A 2 5.42 8.49 6.82
CA LYS A 2 5.45 7.06 6.39
C LYS A 2 4.87 6.12 7.46
N LYS A 3 3.95 5.25 7.09
CA LYS A 3 3.39 4.19 7.96
C LYS A 3 3.47 2.83 7.28
N THR A 4 3.60 1.77 8.09
CA THR A 4 3.55 0.38 7.62
C THR A 4 2.38 -0.33 8.27
N TYR A 5 1.59 -1.01 7.45
CA TYR A 5 0.44 -1.79 7.87
C TYR A 5 0.65 -3.26 7.50
N LYS A 6 0.20 -4.17 8.37
CA LYS A 6 0.08 -5.58 8.02
C LYS A 6 -1.15 -5.75 7.13
N ILE A 7 -1.05 -6.60 6.12
CA ILE A 7 -2.15 -6.91 5.20
C ILE A 7 -2.34 -8.42 5.12
N GLU A 8 -3.48 -8.86 4.59
CA GLU A 8 -3.72 -10.25 4.22
C GLU A 8 -4.07 -10.30 2.74
N VAL A 9 -3.11 -10.76 1.93
CA VAL A 9 -3.27 -10.95 0.49
C VAL A 9 -2.32 -12.05 0.03
N ASP A 10 -2.84 -13.01 -0.71
CA ASP A 10 -2.16 -14.24 -1.13
C ASP A 10 -1.98 -14.33 -2.66
N CYS A 11 -2.40 -13.29 -3.38
CA CYS A 11 -2.33 -13.21 -4.84
C CYS A 11 -1.56 -11.97 -5.29
N ALA A 12 -0.56 -12.16 -6.15
CA ALA A 12 0.26 -11.08 -6.69
C ALA A 12 -0.57 -10.03 -7.44
N ASN A 13 -1.59 -10.44 -8.20
CA ASN A 13 -2.46 -9.51 -8.91
C ASN A 13 -3.37 -8.73 -7.95
N CYS A 14 -3.86 -9.37 -6.89
CA CYS A 14 -4.64 -8.68 -5.85
C CYS A 14 -3.78 -7.66 -5.11
N ALA A 15 -2.51 -7.99 -4.81
CA ALA A 15 -1.56 -7.07 -4.21
C ALA A 15 -1.31 -5.83 -5.10
N ASN A 16 -1.13 -6.02 -6.41
CA ASN A 16 -0.99 -4.91 -7.36
C ASN A 16 -2.23 -4.02 -7.40
N LYS A 17 -3.43 -4.62 -7.44
CA LYS A 17 -4.70 -3.87 -7.39
C LYS A 17 -4.84 -3.06 -6.10
N MET A 18 -4.46 -3.65 -4.97
CA MET A 18 -4.47 -2.99 -3.66
C MET A 18 -3.49 -1.82 -3.60
N GLU A 19 -2.28 -2.00 -4.12
CA GLU A 19 -1.29 -0.93 -4.20
C GLU A 19 -1.79 0.25 -5.04
N LEU A 20 -2.32 -0.03 -6.25
CA LEU A 20 -2.87 0.99 -7.14
C LEU A 20 -4.05 1.72 -6.50
N ALA A 21 -4.97 1.01 -5.85
CA ALA A 21 -6.10 1.63 -5.15
C ALA A 21 -5.61 2.53 -4.00
N THR A 22 -4.59 2.11 -3.26
CA THR A 22 -4.00 2.90 -2.18
C THR A 22 -3.33 4.16 -2.71
N LYS A 23 -2.57 4.06 -3.81
CA LYS A 23 -1.94 5.22 -4.48
C LYS A 23 -2.96 6.24 -4.97
N ASN A 24 -4.13 5.78 -5.42
CA ASN A 24 -5.22 6.65 -5.89
C ASN A 24 -6.09 7.22 -4.76
N THR A 25 -5.81 6.87 -3.50
CA THR A 25 -6.56 7.39 -2.34
C THR A 25 -6.08 8.80 -2.01
N ALA A 26 -7.01 9.74 -1.83
CA ALA A 26 -6.68 11.13 -1.50
C ALA A 26 -5.79 11.24 -0.24
N GLY A 27 -4.76 12.09 -0.31
CA GLY A 27 -3.77 12.27 0.77
C GLY A 27 -2.67 11.20 0.82
N VAL A 28 -2.68 10.21 -0.08
CA VAL A 28 -1.57 9.28 -0.27
C VAL A 28 -0.64 9.80 -1.35
N LYS A 29 0.63 9.99 -0.99
CA LYS A 29 1.71 10.36 -1.91
C LYS A 29 2.27 9.14 -2.64
N ASP A 30 2.45 8.03 -1.93
CA ASP A 30 2.92 6.77 -2.50
C ASP A 30 2.52 5.57 -1.63
N ALA A 31 2.46 4.39 -2.22
CA ALA A 31 2.25 3.14 -1.51
C ALA A 31 3.01 1.99 -2.15
N VAL A 32 3.51 1.05 -1.34
CA VAL A 32 4.18 -0.16 -1.83
C VAL A 32 3.69 -1.36 -1.05
N VAL A 33 3.23 -2.39 -1.77
CA VAL A 33 2.77 -3.65 -1.20
C VAL A 33 3.84 -4.74 -1.41
N ASN A 34 4.22 -5.41 -0.31
CA ASN A 34 5.02 -6.63 -0.36
C ASN A 34 4.16 -7.79 0.16
N PHE A 35 3.50 -8.50 -0.76
CA PHE A 35 2.63 -9.63 -0.44
C PHE A 35 3.38 -10.83 0.15
N MET A 36 4.64 -11.04 -0.24
CA MET A 36 5.50 -12.09 0.35
C MET A 36 5.71 -11.88 1.86
N THR A 37 5.80 -10.63 2.30
CA THR A 37 5.98 -10.27 3.72
C THR A 37 4.69 -9.81 4.41
N LEU A 38 3.56 -9.81 3.68
CA LEU A 38 2.26 -9.35 4.16
C LEU A 38 2.29 -7.94 4.76
N LYS A 39 3.02 -7.02 4.11
CA LYS A 39 3.19 -5.63 4.55
C LYS A 39 2.90 -4.65 3.43
N MET A 40 2.22 -3.56 3.78
CA MET A 40 2.00 -2.41 2.93
C MET A 40 2.62 -1.17 3.58
N LYS A 41 3.47 -0.46 2.85
CA LYS A 41 4.02 0.83 3.26
C LYS A 41 3.23 1.93 2.56
N VAL A 42 2.79 2.93 3.31
CA VAL A 42 2.05 4.08 2.78
C VAL A 42 2.78 5.35 3.18
N GLU A 43 3.10 6.17 2.19
CA GLU A 43 3.59 7.53 2.34
C GLU A 43 2.42 8.49 2.11
N PHE A 44 2.07 9.25 3.13
CA PHE A 44 1.04 10.28 3.05
C PHE A 44 1.66 11.60 2.63
N GLU A 45 0.90 12.39 1.87
CA GLU A 45 1.22 13.78 1.55
C GLU A 45 1.49 14.57 2.85
N GLU A 46 2.40 15.53 2.77
CA GLU A 46 2.64 16.45 3.86
C GLU A 46 1.62 17.58 3.75
N GLY A 47 0.65 17.55 4.67
CA GLY A 47 -0.27 18.63 4.98
C GLY A 47 -0.06 19.07 6.43
#